data_AF-A0A7Y5USD4-F1
#
_entry.id   AF-A0A7Y5USD4-F1
#
_cell.length_a   1.000
_cell.length_b   1.000
_cell.length_c   1.000
_cell.angle_alpha   90.00
_cell.angle_beta   90.00
_cell.angle_gamma   90.00
#
_symmetry.space_group_name_H-M   'P 1'
#
loop_
_entity.id
_entity.type
_entity.pdbx_description
1 polymer ?
#
loop_
_entity_poly.entity_id
_entity_poly.type
_entity_poly.pdbx_seq_one_letter_code
_entity_poly.pdbx_strand_id
1 'polypeptide(L)'
;MPAVFGLVATANSRASASAWRNVRPSHTVASPRAIETMADSGAEAAQARKQRREAILLAAGRERRRTRTRLMALGFGFLAPAFCFPLYWSFGFDIFGRFSFAVHVGAALGIGLLGLQVSGLVKEPRRSALLAGALASAASHALLIGLALSPASILLLLWVIGLVGLLPFGTAWTLVRAAREVWENSAPLPAPMRSRLGVLGFMLAAAVPVGQPVVQELAFGVALERIDSTAPDAIERANDVLRWVPWLSSRPLCDEAAMESDEARFERLSQLYELRFGRSIEEELWAD
;
A
#
# COMPACT_ATOMS: atom_id res chain seq x y z
N MET A 1 12.27 -3.87 22.19
CA MET A 1 12.35 -5.30 21.81
C MET A 1 12.71 -5.45 20.34
N PRO A 2 13.97 -5.78 19.98
CA PRO A 2 14.30 -6.18 18.61
C PRO A 2 15.21 -7.42 18.59
N ALA A 3 14.67 -8.62 18.36
CA ALA A 3 15.49 -9.83 18.11
C ALA A 3 14.66 -11.00 17.55
N VAL A 4 14.13 -10.92 16.31
CA VAL A 4 13.51 -12.11 15.66
C VAL A 4 13.82 -12.27 14.15
N PHE A 5 14.41 -11.29 13.45
CA PHE A 5 14.53 -11.36 11.98
C PHE A 5 15.74 -12.13 11.40
N GLY A 6 16.50 -12.88 12.21
CA GLY A 6 17.82 -13.41 11.81
C GLY A 6 17.87 -14.81 11.17
N LEU A 7 16.81 -15.62 11.16
CA LEU A 7 16.98 -17.09 11.03
C LEU A 7 16.38 -17.79 9.80
N VAL A 8 15.77 -17.08 8.85
CA VAL A 8 15.09 -17.73 7.70
C VAL A 8 15.89 -17.69 6.39
N ALA A 9 17.00 -16.95 6.31
CA ALA A 9 17.72 -16.74 5.05
C ALA A 9 18.78 -17.81 4.69
N THR A 10 19.17 -18.72 5.59
CA THR A 10 20.32 -19.63 5.38
C THR A 10 19.97 -21.09 5.06
N ALA A 11 18.69 -21.49 5.12
CA ALA A 11 18.31 -22.89 4.95
C ALA A 11 18.15 -23.35 3.48
N ASN A 12 17.99 -22.43 2.52
CA ASN A 12 17.56 -22.80 1.16
C ASN A 12 18.69 -22.90 0.11
N SER A 13 19.95 -22.64 0.46
CA SER A 13 21.07 -22.67 -0.50
C SER A 13 21.88 -23.97 -0.49
N ARG A 14 21.65 -24.90 0.45
CA ARG A 14 22.43 -26.15 0.57
C ARG A 14 21.86 -27.37 -0.14
N ALA A 15 20.59 -27.34 -0.57
CA ALA A 15 19.95 -28.52 -1.16
C ALA A 15 20.25 -28.76 -2.65
N SER A 16 20.83 -27.79 -3.36
CA SER A 16 21.02 -27.89 -4.83
C SER A 16 22.45 -28.23 -5.28
N ALA A 17 23.38 -28.45 -4.34
CA ALA A 17 24.81 -28.66 -4.65
C ALA A 17 25.28 -30.13 -4.59
N SER A 18 24.45 -31.09 -4.15
CA SER A 18 24.87 -32.48 -3.94
C SER A 18 24.58 -33.45 -5.10
N ALA A 19 23.82 -33.03 -6.14
CA ALA A 19 23.37 -33.95 -7.19
C ALA A 19 24.36 -34.19 -8.35
N TRP A 20 25.52 -33.52 -8.40
CA TRP A 20 26.40 -33.53 -9.59
C TRP A 20 27.73 -34.28 -9.43
N ARG A 21 27.99 -34.99 -8.32
CA ARG A 21 29.33 -35.57 -8.05
C ARG A 21 29.61 -37.01 -8.50
N ASN A 22 28.64 -37.76 -9.02
CA ASN A 22 28.85 -39.21 -9.29
C ASN A 22 28.64 -39.63 -10.76
N VAL A 23 29.36 -38.99 -11.70
CA VAL A 23 29.52 -39.56 -13.05
C VAL A 23 31.01 -39.58 -13.40
N ARG A 24 31.66 -40.75 -13.21
CA ARG A 24 33.00 -41.01 -13.75
C ARG A 24 32.85 -41.57 -15.17
N PRO A 25 33.49 -40.98 -16.20
CA PRO A 25 33.53 -41.58 -17.52
C PRO A 25 34.60 -42.69 -17.56
N SER A 26 34.19 -43.92 -17.82
CA SER A 26 35.07 -45.02 -18.21
C SER A 26 35.45 -44.88 -19.68
N HIS A 27 36.74 -44.70 -19.97
CA HIS A 27 37.27 -44.62 -21.33
C HIS A 27 37.35 -46.02 -21.97
N THR A 28 36.41 -46.35 -22.84
CA THR A 28 36.52 -47.45 -23.81
C THR A 28 36.87 -46.90 -25.18
N VAL A 29 37.99 -47.36 -25.74
CA VAL A 29 38.51 -46.97 -27.07
C VAL A 29 37.56 -47.50 -28.15
N ALA A 30 36.94 -46.59 -28.89
CA ALA A 30 35.92 -46.91 -29.89
C ALA A 30 36.52 -47.24 -31.27
N SER A 31 35.94 -48.25 -31.91
CA SER A 31 36.23 -48.75 -33.26
C SER A 31 35.90 -47.71 -34.36
N PRO A 32 36.56 -47.74 -35.55
CA PRO A 32 36.37 -46.77 -36.63
C PRO A 32 34.95 -46.67 -37.21
N ARG A 33 34.04 -47.62 -36.91
CA ARG A 33 32.60 -47.51 -37.25
C ARG A 33 31.79 -46.64 -36.28
N ALA A 34 32.38 -46.16 -35.19
CA ALA A 34 31.74 -45.23 -34.25
C ALA A 34 31.90 -43.74 -34.63
N ILE A 35 32.62 -43.43 -35.71
CA ILE A 35 32.92 -42.05 -36.11
C ILE A 35 31.74 -41.43 -36.89
N GLU A 36 30.95 -42.21 -37.62
CA GLU A 36 29.75 -41.70 -38.32
C GLU A 36 28.58 -41.44 -37.36
N THR A 37 28.45 -42.19 -36.25
CA THR A 37 27.48 -41.88 -35.18
C THR A 37 27.94 -40.72 -34.28
N MET A 38 29.23 -40.37 -34.29
CA MET A 38 29.73 -39.17 -33.61
C MET A 38 29.42 -37.86 -34.36
N ALA A 39 29.24 -37.89 -35.68
CA ALA A 39 28.83 -36.70 -36.45
C ALA A 39 27.40 -36.26 -36.09
N ASP A 40 26.47 -37.21 -35.96
CA ASP A 40 25.10 -36.96 -35.47
C ASP A 40 25.11 -36.49 -34.00
N SER A 41 26.01 -37.03 -33.17
CA SER A 41 26.18 -36.56 -31.78
C SER A 41 26.66 -35.10 -31.69
N GLY A 42 27.40 -34.62 -32.69
CA GLY A 42 27.87 -33.24 -32.78
C GLY A 42 26.75 -32.26 -33.12
N ALA A 43 25.89 -32.63 -34.08
CA ALA A 43 24.72 -31.84 -34.47
C ALA A 43 23.69 -31.76 -33.32
N GLU A 44 23.39 -32.89 -32.67
CA GLU A 44 22.50 -32.93 -31.51
C GLU A 44 23.05 -32.13 -30.32
N ALA A 45 24.36 -32.25 -30.02
CA ALA A 45 25.00 -31.48 -28.97
C ALA A 45 25.01 -29.97 -29.29
N ALA A 46 25.19 -29.58 -30.54
CA ALA A 46 25.11 -28.19 -30.97
C ALA A 46 23.67 -27.63 -30.79
N GLN A 47 22.66 -28.42 -31.16
CA GLN A 47 21.26 -28.04 -30.99
C GLN A 47 20.85 -27.93 -29.52
N ALA A 48 21.26 -28.88 -28.67
CA ALA A 48 21.04 -28.82 -27.23
C ALA A 48 21.74 -27.60 -26.59
N ARG A 49 22.97 -27.26 -27.03
CA ARG A 49 23.67 -26.04 -26.59
C ARG A 49 22.95 -24.76 -27.01
N LYS A 50 22.40 -24.72 -28.22
CA LYS A 50 21.61 -23.59 -28.72
C LYS A 50 20.33 -23.41 -27.90
N GLN A 51 19.56 -24.48 -27.71
CA GLN A 51 18.34 -24.45 -26.88
C GLN A 51 18.64 -24.05 -25.43
N ARG A 52 19.74 -24.55 -24.84
CA ARG A 52 20.14 -24.16 -23.48
C ARG A 52 20.53 -22.69 -23.39
N ARG A 53 21.24 -22.15 -24.38
CA ARG A 53 21.57 -20.71 -24.46
C ARG A 53 20.30 -19.86 -24.58
N GLU A 54 19.36 -20.24 -25.45
CA GLU A 54 18.09 -19.54 -25.60
C GLU A 54 17.27 -19.56 -24.30
N ALA A 55 17.19 -20.71 -23.63
CA ALA A 55 16.52 -20.83 -22.33
C ALA A 55 17.15 -19.93 -21.25
N ILE A 56 18.49 -19.87 -21.18
CA ILE A 56 19.21 -18.99 -20.24
C ILE A 56 18.96 -17.51 -20.57
N LEU A 57 19.00 -17.11 -21.85
CA LEU A 57 18.74 -15.73 -22.26
C LEU A 57 17.29 -15.32 -21.95
N LEU A 58 16.33 -16.22 -22.17
CA LEU A 58 14.93 -15.99 -21.81
C LEU A 58 14.75 -15.87 -20.29
N ALA A 59 15.41 -16.72 -19.50
CA ALA A 59 15.37 -16.66 -18.03
C ALA A 59 15.97 -15.34 -17.51
N ALA A 60 17.16 -14.96 -18.00
CA ALA A 60 17.81 -13.70 -17.65
C ALA A 60 16.96 -12.47 -18.06
N GLY A 61 16.28 -12.53 -19.21
CA GLY A 61 15.35 -11.50 -19.65
C GLY A 61 14.15 -11.33 -18.71
N ARG A 62 13.57 -12.43 -18.22
CA ARG A 62 12.47 -12.41 -17.23
C ARG A 62 12.94 -11.82 -15.90
N GLU A 63 14.13 -12.20 -15.44
CA GLU A 63 14.70 -11.69 -14.19
C GLU A 63 14.93 -10.17 -14.23
N ARG A 64 15.53 -9.65 -15.32
CA ARG A 64 15.68 -8.19 -15.51
C ARG A 64 14.34 -7.46 -15.50
N ARG A 65 13.31 -7.99 -16.17
CA ARG A 65 11.96 -7.40 -16.16
C ARG A 65 11.36 -7.39 -14.75
N ARG A 66 11.57 -8.46 -13.97
CA ARG A 66 11.10 -8.55 -12.58
C ARG A 66 11.80 -7.52 -11.68
N THR A 67 13.12 -7.38 -11.81
CA THR A 67 13.90 -6.37 -11.07
C THR A 67 13.45 -4.95 -11.40
N ARG A 68 13.25 -4.63 -12.69
CA ARG A 68 12.76 -3.31 -13.11
C ARG A 68 11.36 -3.01 -12.56
N THR A 69 10.47 -4.00 -12.58
CA THR A 69 9.11 -3.84 -12.05
C THR A 69 9.14 -3.60 -10.53
N ARG A 70 10.01 -4.31 -9.80
CA ARG A 70 10.22 -4.08 -8.36
C ARG A 70 10.77 -2.69 -8.06
N LEU A 71 11.75 -2.22 -8.85
CA LEU A 71 12.30 -0.87 -8.70
C LEU A 71 11.23 0.20 -8.96
N MET A 72 10.39 0.03 -9.98
CA MET A 72 9.27 0.94 -10.23
C MET A 72 8.24 0.92 -9.09
N ALA A 73 7.89 -0.26 -8.59
CA ALA A 73 6.98 -0.41 -7.46
C ALA A 73 7.55 0.22 -6.17
N LEU A 74 8.86 0.09 -5.93
CA LEU A 74 9.52 0.73 -4.80
C LEU A 74 9.55 2.25 -4.97
N GLY A 75 9.92 2.75 -6.15
CA GLY A 75 10.02 4.17 -6.45
C GLY A 75 8.67 4.87 -6.37
N PHE A 76 7.71 4.46 -7.20
CA PHE A 76 6.39 5.11 -7.26
C PHE A 76 5.41 4.62 -6.21
N GLY A 77 5.55 3.40 -5.72
CA GLY A 77 4.60 2.83 -4.76
C GLY A 77 4.98 3.04 -3.30
N PHE A 78 6.25 3.30 -2.99
CA PHE A 78 6.73 3.49 -1.62
C PHE A 78 7.42 4.83 -1.43
N LEU A 79 8.51 5.09 -2.16
CA LEU A 79 9.34 6.27 -1.96
C LEU A 79 8.61 7.57 -2.33
N ALA A 80 7.91 7.61 -3.46
CA ALA A 80 7.18 8.80 -3.89
C ALA A 80 6.05 9.17 -2.90
N PRO A 81 5.14 8.26 -2.49
CA PRO A 81 4.17 8.58 -1.45
C PRO A 81 4.83 9.00 -0.14
N ALA A 82 5.87 8.31 0.31
CA ALA A 82 6.57 8.64 1.55
C ALA A 82 7.25 10.02 1.51
N PHE A 83 7.80 10.41 0.36
CA PHE A 83 8.44 11.72 0.19
C PHE A 83 7.43 12.84 0.00
N CYS A 84 6.31 12.55 -0.65
CA CYS A 84 5.22 13.51 -0.82
C CYS A 84 4.40 13.69 0.45
N PHE A 85 4.38 12.71 1.35
CA PHE A 85 3.59 12.78 2.57
C PHE A 85 3.93 14.02 3.43
N PRO A 86 5.21 14.34 3.71
CA PRO A 86 5.57 15.60 4.36
C PRO A 86 5.16 16.85 3.55
N LEU A 87 5.26 16.80 2.21
CA LEU A 87 4.89 17.95 1.38
C LEU A 87 3.37 18.20 1.40
N TYR A 88 2.56 17.14 1.37
CA TYR A 88 1.12 17.25 1.54
C TYR A 88 0.75 17.68 2.97
N TRP A 89 1.52 17.25 3.96
CA TRP A 89 1.34 17.72 5.33
C TRP A 89 1.61 19.23 5.46
N SER A 90 2.65 19.74 4.80
CA SER A 90 3.02 21.15 4.88
C SER A 90 2.19 22.08 4.00
N PHE A 91 1.72 21.62 2.83
CA PHE A 91 1.04 22.47 1.84
C PHE A 91 -0.45 22.11 1.62
N GLY A 92 -0.89 20.92 2.03
CA GLY A 92 -2.16 20.34 1.58
C GLY A 92 -3.30 20.32 2.59
N PHE A 93 -3.05 20.60 3.89
CA PHE A 93 -4.10 20.53 4.91
C PHE A 93 -5.26 21.49 4.65
N ASP A 94 -5.00 22.69 4.14
CA ASP A 94 -6.08 23.64 3.85
C ASP A 94 -6.81 23.35 2.54
N ILE A 95 -6.13 22.84 1.50
CA ILE A 95 -6.78 22.57 0.21
C ILE A 95 -7.75 21.38 0.32
N PHE A 96 -7.37 20.34 1.06
CA PHE A 96 -8.21 19.15 1.23
C PHE A 96 -9.12 19.20 2.45
N GLY A 97 -8.84 20.10 3.41
CA GLY A 97 -9.60 20.26 4.64
C GLY A 97 -9.90 18.90 5.30
N ARG A 98 -11.20 18.61 5.46
CA ARG A 98 -11.72 17.37 6.07
C ARG A 98 -11.30 16.08 5.33
N PHE A 99 -10.90 16.17 4.07
CA PHE A 99 -10.47 15.00 3.28
C PHE A 99 -8.98 14.66 3.42
N SER A 100 -8.17 15.53 4.04
CA SER A 100 -6.73 15.30 4.20
C SER A 100 -6.47 13.93 4.82
N PHE A 101 -7.14 13.60 5.93
CA PHE A 101 -6.91 12.34 6.62
C PHE A 101 -7.29 11.10 5.78
N ALA A 102 -8.39 11.14 5.02
CA ALA A 102 -8.79 10.03 4.14
C ALA A 102 -7.72 9.73 3.07
N VAL A 103 -7.11 10.78 2.51
CA VAL A 103 -5.97 10.66 1.58
C VAL A 103 -4.78 9.97 2.26
N HIS A 104 -4.48 10.31 3.51
CA HIS A 104 -3.36 9.73 4.27
C HIS A 104 -3.60 8.25 4.57
N VAL A 105 -4.80 7.89 5.01
CA VAL A 105 -5.18 6.49 5.26
C VAL A 105 -5.15 5.68 3.97
N GLY A 106 -5.68 6.22 2.87
CA GLY A 106 -5.62 5.58 1.56
C GLY A 106 -4.18 5.35 1.09
N ALA A 107 -3.30 6.34 1.26
CA ALA A 107 -1.88 6.22 0.94
C ALA A 107 -1.18 5.16 1.81
N ALA A 108 -1.40 5.19 3.13
CA ALA A 108 -0.83 4.21 4.07
C ALA A 108 -1.31 2.79 3.76
N LEU A 109 -2.60 2.62 3.43
CA LEU A 109 -3.16 1.35 3.00
C LEU A 109 -2.50 0.86 1.70
N GLY A 110 -2.35 1.73 0.70
CA GLY A 110 -1.67 1.40 -0.55
C GLY A 110 -0.21 0.96 -0.35
N ILE A 111 0.54 1.71 0.46
CA ILE A 111 1.92 1.40 0.84
C ILE A 111 1.99 0.04 1.56
N GLY A 112 1.10 -0.19 2.54
CA GLY A 112 1.04 -1.44 3.29
C GLY A 112 0.75 -2.64 2.40
N LEU A 113 -0.23 -2.53 1.49
CA LEU A 113 -0.58 -3.60 0.56
C LEU A 113 0.57 -3.90 -0.43
N LEU A 114 1.26 -2.88 -0.92
CA LEU A 114 2.45 -3.06 -1.75
C LEU A 114 3.61 -3.69 -0.97
N GLY A 115 3.82 -3.29 0.28
CA GLY A 115 4.83 -3.91 1.15
C GLY A 115 4.55 -5.39 1.40
N LEU A 116 3.28 -5.75 1.64
CA LEU A 116 2.84 -7.14 1.77
C LEU A 116 3.09 -7.94 0.49
N GLN A 117 2.88 -7.34 -0.68
CA GLN A 117 3.17 -7.97 -1.97
C GLN A 117 4.68 -8.16 -2.20
N VAL A 118 5.49 -7.12 -1.95
CA VAL A 118 6.94 -7.14 -2.20
C VAL A 118 7.68 -8.06 -1.23
N SER A 119 7.26 -8.11 0.03
CA SER A 119 7.85 -8.99 1.06
C SER A 119 7.69 -10.48 0.73
N GLY A 120 6.81 -10.83 -0.21
CA GLY A 120 6.54 -12.22 -0.55
C GLY A 120 5.90 -13.00 0.61
N LEU A 121 5.30 -12.30 1.57
CA LEU A 121 4.49 -12.90 2.62
C LEU A 121 3.18 -13.47 2.06
N VAL A 122 2.69 -12.91 0.94
CA VAL A 122 1.52 -13.40 0.21
C VAL A 122 1.97 -14.37 -0.91
N LYS A 123 2.44 -15.55 -0.52
CA LYS A 123 2.75 -16.65 -1.46
C LYS A 123 1.56 -17.57 -1.74
N GLU A 124 0.52 -17.52 -0.93
CA GLU A 124 -0.64 -18.41 -1.05
C GLU A 124 -1.62 -17.96 -2.15
N PRO A 125 -2.01 -18.86 -3.06
CA PRO A 125 -2.86 -18.53 -4.21
C PRO A 125 -4.33 -18.22 -3.87
N ARG A 126 -4.78 -18.49 -2.63
CA ARG A 126 -6.13 -18.11 -2.17
C ARG A 126 -6.20 -16.67 -1.65
N ARG A 127 -5.09 -16.15 -1.12
CA ARG A 127 -4.99 -14.78 -0.61
C ARG A 127 -4.78 -13.75 -1.71
N SER A 128 -4.44 -14.19 -2.92
CA SER A 128 -4.13 -13.31 -4.04
C SER A 128 -5.36 -12.65 -4.64
N ALA A 129 -6.53 -13.31 -4.77
CA ALA A 129 -7.71 -12.65 -5.35
C ALA A 129 -8.20 -11.45 -4.49
N LEU A 130 -8.28 -11.62 -3.17
CA LEU A 130 -8.66 -10.56 -2.24
C LEU A 130 -7.63 -9.42 -2.22
N LEU A 131 -6.33 -9.75 -2.20
CA LEU A 131 -5.26 -8.77 -2.29
C LEU A 131 -5.29 -7.99 -3.61
N ALA A 132 -5.57 -8.65 -4.74
CA ALA A 132 -5.72 -7.99 -6.03
C ALA A 132 -6.85 -6.96 -6.01
N GLY A 133 -7.98 -7.31 -5.38
CA GLY A 133 -9.08 -6.37 -5.12
C GLY A 133 -8.66 -5.17 -4.27
N ALA A 134 -7.97 -5.42 -3.17
CA ALA A 134 -7.48 -4.36 -2.28
C ALA A 134 -6.47 -3.42 -2.99
N LEU A 135 -5.54 -3.98 -3.75
CA LEU A 135 -4.61 -3.21 -4.59
C LEU A 135 -5.33 -2.41 -5.68
N ALA A 136 -6.37 -2.97 -6.28
CA ALA A 136 -7.21 -2.26 -7.25
C ALA A 136 -7.94 -1.07 -6.59
N SER A 137 -8.47 -1.25 -5.37
CA SER A 137 -9.06 -0.15 -4.60
C SER A 137 -8.04 0.96 -4.30
N ALA A 138 -6.84 0.60 -3.84
CA ALA A 138 -5.77 1.57 -3.62
C ALA A 138 -5.38 2.29 -4.93
N ALA A 139 -5.36 1.58 -6.06
CA ALA A 139 -5.09 2.18 -7.37
C ALA A 139 -6.18 3.19 -7.78
N SER A 140 -7.46 2.83 -7.60
CA SER A 140 -8.59 3.71 -7.87
C SER A 140 -8.54 4.96 -6.99
N HIS A 141 -8.20 4.81 -5.70
CA HIS A 141 -8.07 5.94 -4.80
C HIS A 141 -6.92 6.88 -5.21
N ALA A 142 -5.74 6.34 -5.52
CA ALA A 142 -4.61 7.12 -6.02
C ALA A 142 -4.94 7.83 -7.35
N LEU A 143 -5.69 7.19 -8.24
CA LEU A 143 -6.17 7.79 -9.48
C LEU A 143 -7.15 8.94 -9.23
N LEU A 144 -8.10 8.76 -8.30
CA LEU A 144 -9.05 9.80 -7.91
C LEU A 144 -8.34 11.01 -7.30
N ILE A 145 -7.34 10.79 -6.44
CA ILE A 145 -6.50 11.86 -5.90
C ILE A 145 -5.75 12.58 -7.02
N GLY A 146 -5.15 11.84 -7.96
CA GLY A 146 -4.47 12.41 -9.12
C GLY A 146 -5.41 13.27 -9.98
N LEU A 147 -6.63 12.79 -10.21
CA LEU A 147 -7.66 13.53 -10.95
C LEU A 147 -8.10 14.78 -10.20
N ALA A 148 -8.33 14.69 -8.88
CA ALA A 148 -8.68 15.83 -8.04
C ALA A 148 -7.58 16.90 -8.01
N LEU A 149 -6.31 16.48 -8.00
CA LEU A 149 -5.15 17.37 -8.05
C LEU A 149 -4.86 17.90 -9.45
N SER A 150 -5.39 17.27 -10.50
CA SER A 150 -5.03 17.59 -11.88
C SER A 150 -5.29 19.05 -12.29
N PRO A 151 -6.41 19.72 -11.90
CA PRO A 151 -6.63 21.12 -12.28
C PRO A 151 -5.59 22.05 -11.66
N ALA A 152 -5.29 21.87 -10.37
CA ALA A 152 -4.23 22.61 -9.67
C ALA A 152 -2.85 22.32 -10.28
N SER A 153 -2.60 21.07 -10.66
CA SER A 153 -1.33 20.63 -11.25
C SER A 153 -1.10 21.19 -12.65
N ILE A 154 -2.15 21.40 -13.45
CA ILE A 154 -2.06 22.05 -14.76
C ILE A 154 -1.67 23.52 -14.58
N LEU A 155 -2.29 24.22 -13.62
CA LEU A 155 -1.95 25.61 -13.29
C LEU A 155 -0.52 25.73 -12.74
N LEU A 156 -0.07 24.74 -11.98
CA LEU A 156 1.26 24.67 -11.37
C LEU A 156 2.32 23.99 -12.26
N LEU A 157 1.95 23.54 -13.47
CA LEU A 157 2.85 22.78 -14.36
C LEU A 157 4.06 23.60 -14.82
N LEU A 158 3.96 24.93 -14.76
CA LEU A 158 5.06 25.87 -15.03
C LEU A 158 6.16 25.82 -13.94
N TRP A 159 5.88 25.20 -12.79
CA TRP A 159 6.80 25.02 -11.67
C TRP A 159 7.12 23.54 -11.43
N VAL A 160 8.20 23.25 -10.71
CA VAL A 160 8.60 21.88 -10.29
C VAL A 160 7.46 21.14 -9.57
N ILE A 161 6.51 21.88 -8.99
CA ILE A 161 5.31 21.39 -8.32
C ILE A 161 4.40 20.57 -9.26
N GLY A 162 4.39 20.88 -10.56
CA GLY A 162 3.63 20.12 -11.56
C GLY A 162 3.98 18.63 -11.63
N LEU A 163 5.25 18.27 -11.36
CA LEU A 163 5.68 16.88 -11.30
C LEU A 163 5.11 16.13 -10.08
N VAL A 164 4.89 16.82 -8.96
CA VAL A 164 4.28 16.24 -7.75
C VAL A 164 2.84 15.84 -8.02
N GLY A 165 2.12 16.63 -8.82
CA GLY A 165 0.76 16.33 -9.28
C GLY A 165 0.63 15.06 -10.13
N LEU A 166 1.72 14.60 -10.75
CA LEU A 166 1.74 13.38 -11.57
C LEU A 166 2.02 12.09 -10.76
N LEU A 167 2.52 12.21 -9.53
CA LEU A 167 2.89 11.06 -8.70
C LEU A 167 1.72 10.14 -8.33
N PRO A 168 0.50 10.65 -8.03
CA PRO A 168 -0.66 9.79 -7.81
C PRO A 168 -0.98 8.90 -9.02
N PHE A 169 -0.80 9.40 -10.26
CA PHE A 169 -0.98 8.59 -11.48
C PHE A 169 0.09 7.50 -11.62
N GLY A 170 1.36 7.82 -11.33
CA GLY A 170 2.44 6.82 -11.29
C GLY A 170 2.19 5.73 -10.24
N THR A 171 1.68 6.13 -9.07
CA THR A 171 1.29 5.22 -7.98
C THR A 171 0.12 4.33 -8.41
N ALA A 172 -0.94 4.91 -8.99
CA ALA A 172 -2.07 4.15 -9.50
C ALA A 172 -1.64 3.13 -10.56
N TRP A 173 -0.78 3.52 -11.50
CA TRP A 173 -0.25 2.62 -12.52
C TRP A 173 0.54 1.45 -11.95
N THR A 174 1.41 1.69 -10.96
CA THR A 174 2.16 0.60 -10.32
C THR A 174 1.25 -0.33 -9.52
N LEU A 175 0.24 0.20 -8.84
CA LEU A 175 -0.77 -0.58 -8.12
C LEU A 175 -1.64 -1.42 -9.07
N VAL A 176 -2.08 -0.89 -10.22
CA VAL A 176 -2.83 -1.67 -11.23
C VAL A 176 -1.99 -2.84 -11.74
N ARG A 177 -0.70 -2.60 -12.02
CA ARG A 177 0.21 -3.67 -12.47
C ARG A 177 0.41 -4.73 -11.40
N ALA A 178 0.57 -4.32 -10.14
CA ALA A 178 0.66 -5.25 -9.01
C ALA A 178 -0.64 -6.04 -8.84
N ALA A 179 -1.80 -5.38 -8.88
CA ALA A 179 -3.11 -6.02 -8.81
C ALA A 179 -3.30 -7.06 -9.92
N ARG A 180 -2.92 -6.72 -11.16
CA ARG A 180 -2.98 -7.63 -12.31
C ARG A 180 -2.06 -8.84 -12.13
N GLU A 181 -0.81 -8.63 -11.72
CA GLU A 181 0.14 -9.73 -11.46
C GLU A 181 -0.40 -10.66 -10.36
N VAL A 182 -0.93 -10.10 -9.28
CA VAL A 182 -1.54 -10.88 -8.19
C VAL A 182 -2.77 -11.64 -8.69
N TRP A 183 -3.60 -11.01 -9.51
CA TRP A 183 -4.80 -11.63 -10.09
C TRP A 183 -4.46 -12.79 -11.03
N GLU A 184 -3.51 -12.62 -11.94
CA GLU A 184 -3.06 -13.67 -12.86
C GLU A 184 -2.49 -14.88 -12.10
N ASN A 185 -1.79 -14.64 -10.98
CA ASN A 185 -1.23 -15.67 -10.12
C ASN A 185 -2.24 -16.33 -9.14
N SER A 186 -3.51 -15.89 -9.12
CA SER A 186 -4.58 -16.47 -8.29
C SER A 186 -5.27 -17.69 -8.92
N ALA A 187 -4.61 -18.33 -9.90
CA ALA A 187 -5.19 -19.24 -10.88
C ALA A 187 -5.84 -20.56 -10.40
N PRO A 188 -5.60 -21.15 -9.20
CA PRO A 188 -6.29 -22.40 -8.86
C PRO A 188 -7.76 -22.23 -8.47
N LEU A 189 -8.30 -21.02 -8.40
CA LEU A 189 -9.70 -20.77 -8.04
C LEU A 189 -10.63 -20.72 -9.27
N PRO A 190 -11.87 -21.25 -9.18
CA PRO A 190 -12.88 -21.04 -10.20
C PRO A 190 -13.11 -19.55 -10.45
N ALA A 191 -13.25 -19.15 -11.72
CA ALA A 191 -13.45 -17.76 -12.13
C ALA A 191 -14.51 -16.99 -11.30
N PRO A 192 -15.72 -17.52 -11.02
CA PRO A 192 -16.72 -16.78 -10.24
C PRO A 192 -16.29 -16.54 -8.79
N MET A 193 -15.61 -17.50 -8.17
CA MET A 193 -15.12 -17.37 -6.79
C MET A 193 -14.01 -16.33 -6.71
N ARG A 194 -13.08 -16.35 -7.68
CA ARG A 194 -12.01 -15.36 -7.80
C ARG A 194 -12.57 -13.93 -7.92
N SER A 195 -13.59 -13.73 -8.76
CA SER A 195 -14.29 -12.44 -8.90
C SER A 195 -14.95 -11.97 -7.61
N ARG A 196 -15.67 -12.85 -6.90
CA ARG A 196 -16.30 -12.50 -5.63
C ARG A 196 -15.26 -12.07 -4.57
N LEU A 197 -14.15 -12.81 -4.46
CA LEU A 197 -13.07 -12.46 -3.52
C LEU A 197 -12.37 -11.14 -3.90
N GLY A 198 -12.16 -10.89 -5.19
CA GLY A 198 -11.63 -9.62 -5.68
C GLY A 198 -12.54 -8.44 -5.35
N VAL A 199 -13.85 -8.57 -5.63
CA VAL A 199 -14.84 -7.53 -5.29
C VAL A 199 -14.89 -7.31 -3.78
N LEU A 200 -14.89 -8.38 -2.98
CA LEU A 200 -14.86 -8.27 -1.52
C LEU A 200 -13.61 -7.53 -1.03
N GLY A 201 -12.43 -7.87 -1.55
CA GLY A 201 -11.18 -7.19 -1.22
C GLY A 201 -11.19 -5.70 -1.61
N PHE A 202 -11.76 -5.38 -2.76
CA PHE A 202 -11.96 -4.00 -3.20
C PHE A 202 -12.87 -3.24 -2.24
N MET A 203 -14.06 -3.79 -1.94
CA MET A 203 -15.04 -3.14 -1.06
C MET A 203 -14.50 -2.93 0.35
N LEU A 204 -13.82 -3.93 0.92
CA LEU A 204 -13.20 -3.81 2.25
C LEU A 204 -12.12 -2.72 2.28
N ALA A 205 -11.27 -2.65 1.25
CA ALA A 205 -10.24 -1.63 1.17
C ALA A 205 -10.81 -0.23 0.90
N ALA A 206 -11.86 -0.12 0.07
CA ALA A 206 -12.53 1.15 -0.24
C ALA A 206 -13.35 1.69 0.94
N ALA A 207 -13.91 0.80 1.77
CA ALA A 207 -14.66 1.18 2.95
C ALA A 207 -13.80 1.90 4.00
N VAL A 208 -12.48 1.69 4.02
CA VAL A 208 -11.59 2.36 4.98
C VAL A 208 -11.55 3.88 4.75
N PRO A 209 -11.13 4.41 3.58
CA PRO A 209 -11.12 5.86 3.36
C PRO A 209 -12.52 6.48 3.31
N VAL A 210 -13.55 5.74 2.88
CA VAL A 210 -14.93 6.26 2.80
C VAL A 210 -15.64 6.25 4.15
N GLY A 211 -15.44 5.22 4.97
CA GLY A 211 -16.07 5.08 6.27
C GLY A 211 -15.44 5.95 7.36
N GLN A 212 -14.18 6.34 7.17
CA GLN A 212 -13.45 7.19 8.11
C GLN A 212 -14.15 8.52 8.44
N PRO A 213 -14.59 9.36 7.47
CA PRO A 213 -15.27 10.61 7.80
C PRO A 213 -16.60 10.37 8.51
N VAL A 214 -17.33 9.30 8.12
CA VAL A 214 -18.59 8.92 8.76
C VAL A 214 -18.37 8.54 10.23
N VAL A 215 -17.33 7.76 10.52
CA VAL A 215 -16.97 7.38 11.90
C VAL A 215 -16.57 8.60 12.72
N GLN A 216 -15.84 9.56 12.13
CA GLN A 216 -15.51 10.81 12.81
C GLN A 216 -16.74 11.64 13.14
N GLU A 217 -17.63 11.84 12.17
CA GLU A 217 -18.86 12.62 12.35
C GLU A 217 -19.77 11.98 13.39
N LEU A 218 -19.94 10.66 13.36
CA LEU A 218 -20.71 9.93 14.38
C LEU A 218 -20.08 10.03 15.76
N ALA A 219 -18.76 9.82 15.88
CA ALA A 219 -18.08 9.91 17.16
C ALA A 219 -18.17 11.34 17.74
N PHE A 220 -18.04 12.35 16.88
CA PHE A 220 -18.16 13.75 17.26
C PHE A 220 -19.59 14.11 17.69
N GLY A 221 -20.60 13.73 16.91
CA GLY A 221 -22.01 13.96 17.27
C GLY A 221 -22.39 13.30 18.60
N VAL A 222 -21.97 12.06 18.83
CA VAL A 222 -22.20 11.36 20.11
C VAL A 222 -21.44 12.03 21.26
N ALA A 223 -20.25 12.58 21.02
CA ALA A 223 -19.51 13.31 22.04
C ALA A 223 -20.20 14.64 22.42
N LEU A 224 -20.72 15.38 21.43
CA LEU A 224 -21.48 16.61 21.68
C LEU A 224 -22.78 16.33 22.45
N GLU A 225 -23.55 15.31 22.04
CA GLU A 225 -24.77 14.90 22.76
C GLU A 225 -24.48 14.54 24.22
N ARG A 226 -23.33 13.91 24.49
CA ARG A 226 -22.90 13.58 25.85
C ARG A 226 -22.49 14.82 26.65
N ILE A 227 -21.81 15.78 26.03
CA ILE A 227 -21.47 17.07 26.68
C ILE A 227 -22.73 17.81 27.11
N ASP A 228 -23.78 17.75 26.30
CA ASP A 228 -25.03 18.46 26.58
C ASP A 228 -25.77 17.87 27.79
N SER A 229 -25.46 16.62 28.17
CA SER A 229 -26.02 16.03 29.39
C SER A 229 -25.57 16.77 30.65
N THR A 230 -26.48 16.96 31.60
CA THR A 230 -26.21 17.59 32.91
C THR A 230 -25.51 16.67 33.91
N ALA A 231 -25.02 15.52 33.44
CA ALA A 231 -24.38 14.53 34.31
C ALA A 231 -22.98 15.00 34.72
N PRO A 232 -22.54 14.71 35.95
CA PRO A 232 -21.23 15.15 36.45
C PRO A 232 -20.05 14.52 35.69
N ASP A 233 -20.26 13.39 35.02
CA ASP A 233 -19.28 12.64 34.22
C ASP A 233 -19.43 12.88 32.71
N ALA A 234 -20.22 13.86 32.28
CA ALA A 234 -20.51 14.15 30.87
C ALA A 234 -19.23 14.31 30.01
N ILE A 235 -18.27 15.08 30.51
CA ILE A 235 -17.01 15.39 29.82
C ILE A 235 -16.15 14.13 29.67
N GLU A 236 -16.00 13.34 30.73
CA GLU A 236 -15.25 12.08 30.69
C GLU A 236 -15.87 11.10 29.69
N ARG A 237 -17.20 10.96 29.71
CA ARG A 237 -17.93 10.09 28.77
C ARG A 237 -17.84 10.58 27.33
N ALA A 238 -17.80 11.88 27.09
CA ALA A 238 -17.59 12.44 25.75
C ALA A 238 -16.15 12.16 25.29
N ASN A 239 -15.16 12.38 26.15
CA ASN A 239 -13.76 12.06 25.86
C ASN A 239 -13.56 10.57 25.56
N ASP A 240 -14.21 9.68 26.30
CA ASP A 240 -14.13 8.24 26.05
C ASP A 240 -14.60 7.84 24.65
N VAL A 241 -15.59 8.53 24.08
CA VAL A 241 -16.00 8.32 22.67
C VAL A 241 -14.90 8.80 21.73
N LEU A 242 -14.39 10.01 21.96
CA LEU A 242 -13.35 10.59 21.11
C LEU A 242 -12.03 9.82 21.19
N ARG A 243 -11.74 9.13 22.30
CA ARG A 243 -10.55 8.27 22.46
C ARG A 243 -10.52 7.10 21.48
N TRP A 244 -11.66 6.61 21.02
CA TRP A 244 -11.72 5.58 19.97
C TRP A 244 -11.32 6.11 18.59
N VAL A 245 -11.22 7.43 18.44
CA VAL A 245 -10.81 8.11 17.21
C VAL A 245 -9.56 8.97 17.49
N PRO A 246 -8.38 8.35 17.72
CA PRO A 246 -7.13 9.06 18.04
C PRO A 246 -6.65 10.05 16.97
N TRP A 247 -7.20 9.96 15.77
CA TRP A 247 -6.88 10.82 14.63
C TRP A 247 -7.92 11.92 14.36
N LEU A 248 -8.84 12.17 15.30
CA LEU A 248 -9.75 13.31 15.19
C LEU A 248 -8.94 14.62 15.23
N SER A 249 -9.20 15.51 14.27
CA SER A 249 -8.64 16.86 14.27
C SER A 249 -9.21 17.68 15.44
N SER A 250 -8.45 18.66 15.94
CA SER A 250 -8.93 19.68 16.88
C SER A 250 -10.02 20.56 16.27
N ARG A 251 -9.94 20.85 14.97
CA ARG A 251 -10.79 21.84 14.28
C ARG A 251 -12.29 21.69 14.51
N PRO A 252 -12.92 20.51 14.41
CA PRO A 252 -14.37 20.39 14.63
C PRO A 252 -14.82 20.83 16.04
N LEU A 253 -14.01 20.60 17.08
CA LEU A 253 -14.31 21.08 18.43
C LEU A 253 -14.15 22.60 18.53
N CYS A 254 -13.11 23.15 17.90
CA CYS A 254 -12.90 24.59 17.83
C CYS A 254 -14.03 25.30 17.06
N ASP A 255 -14.45 24.74 15.92
CA ASP A 255 -15.55 25.27 15.10
C ASP A 255 -16.86 25.33 15.90
N GLU A 256 -17.19 24.26 16.64
CA GLU A 256 -18.39 24.22 17.51
C GLU A 256 -18.27 25.23 18.65
N ALA A 257 -17.11 25.31 19.31
CA ALA A 257 -16.90 26.26 20.41
C ALA A 257 -16.93 27.72 19.93
N ALA A 258 -16.43 28.02 18.73
CA ALA A 258 -16.48 29.36 18.15
C ALA A 258 -17.91 29.82 17.82
N MET A 259 -18.83 28.88 17.58
CA MET A 259 -20.25 29.17 17.33
C MET A 259 -21.10 29.17 18.60
N GLU A 260 -20.53 28.77 19.74
CA GLU A 260 -21.26 28.63 21.00
C GLU A 260 -21.53 29.98 21.66
N SER A 261 -22.78 30.20 22.06
CA SER A 261 -23.21 31.41 22.78
C SER A 261 -23.47 31.16 24.26
N ASP A 262 -23.73 29.91 24.67
CA ASP A 262 -23.89 29.52 26.06
C ASP A 262 -22.52 29.33 26.73
N GLU A 263 -22.19 30.21 27.68
CA GLU A 263 -20.94 30.20 28.44
C GLU A 263 -20.70 28.85 29.15
N ALA A 264 -21.76 28.21 29.66
CA ALA A 264 -21.63 26.91 30.33
C ALA A 264 -21.37 25.75 29.35
N ARG A 265 -21.87 25.84 28.11
CA ARG A 265 -21.55 24.86 27.05
C ARG A 265 -20.13 25.10 26.52
N PHE A 266 -19.74 26.36 26.34
CA PHE A 266 -18.38 26.73 25.96
C PHE A 266 -17.34 26.23 26.97
N GLU A 267 -17.58 26.43 28.27
CA GLU A 267 -16.68 25.93 29.33
C GLU A 267 -16.54 24.40 29.27
N ARG A 268 -17.64 23.66 29.09
CA ARG A 268 -17.61 22.19 28.93
C ARG A 268 -16.85 21.75 27.68
N LEU A 269 -17.02 22.44 26.56
CA LEU A 269 -16.27 22.18 25.32
C LEU A 269 -14.77 22.47 25.51
N SER A 270 -14.43 23.56 26.18
CA SER A 270 -13.05 23.93 26.52
C SER A 270 -12.40 22.87 27.41
N GLN A 271 -13.08 22.42 28.47
CA GLN A 271 -12.60 21.34 29.34
C GLN A 271 -12.43 20.01 28.59
N LEU A 272 -13.36 19.64 27.70
CA LEU A 272 -13.21 18.45 26.85
C LEU A 272 -12.00 18.59 25.92
N TYR A 273 -11.83 19.75 25.30
CA TYR A 273 -10.72 20.03 24.40
C TYR A 273 -9.37 19.92 25.12
N GLU A 274 -9.25 20.56 26.28
CA GLU A 274 -8.05 20.51 27.12
C GLU A 274 -7.77 19.07 27.58
N LEU A 275 -8.78 18.35 28.04
CA LEU A 275 -8.65 16.94 28.42
C LEU A 275 -8.17 16.06 27.24
N ARG A 276 -8.61 16.37 26.01
CA ARG A 276 -8.32 15.57 24.82
C ARG A 276 -6.95 15.87 24.22
N PHE A 277 -6.61 17.15 24.09
CA PHE A 277 -5.43 17.62 23.34
C PHE A 277 -4.33 18.20 24.23
N GLY A 278 -4.60 18.44 25.52
CA GLY A 278 -3.64 18.99 26.47
C GLY A 278 -3.28 20.45 26.21
N ARG A 279 -4.17 21.21 25.57
CA ARG A 279 -4.01 22.63 25.24
C ARG A 279 -5.33 23.37 25.42
N SER A 280 -5.29 24.69 25.60
CA SER A 280 -6.50 25.50 25.65
C SER A 280 -7.15 25.60 24.27
N ILE A 281 -8.49 25.57 24.24
CA ILE A 281 -9.25 25.78 23.01
C ILE A 281 -9.09 27.22 22.49
N GLU A 282 -8.91 28.18 23.40
CA GLU A 282 -8.72 29.59 23.06
C GLU A 282 -7.37 29.81 22.36
N GLU A 283 -6.31 29.15 22.82
CA GLU A 283 -4.99 29.23 22.18
C GLU A 283 -5.06 28.79 20.71
N GLU A 284 -5.82 27.75 20.41
CA GLU A 284 -5.99 27.26 19.04
C GLU A 284 -6.89 28.20 18.20
N LEU A 285 -7.97 28.74 18.78
CA LEU A 285 -8.88 29.68 18.10
C LEU A 285 -8.20 30.99 17.69
N TRP A 286 -7.22 31.46 18.48
CA TRP A 286 -6.50 32.71 18.23
C TRP A 286 -5.14 32.54 17.54
N ALA A 287 -4.78 31.31 17.16
CA ALA A 287 -3.51 31.01 16.49
C ALA A 287 -3.56 31.22 14.96
N ASP A 288 -4.75 31.27 14.38
CA ASP A 288 -5.01 31.53 12.95
C ASP A 288 -5.14 33.03 12.63
#